data_AF-A0AAP3A249-F1
#
_entry.id   AF-A0AAP3A249-F1
#
_cell.length_a   1.000
_cell.length_b   1.000
_cell.length_c   1.000
_cell.angle_alpha   90.00
_cell.angle_beta   90.00
_cell.angle_gamma   90.00
#
_symmetry.space_group_name_H-M   'P 1'
#
loop_
_entity.id
_entity.type
_entity.pdbx_description
1 polymer ?
#
loop_
_entity_poly.entity_id
_entity_poly.type
_entity_poly.pdbx_seq_one_letter_code
_entity_poly.pdbx_strand_id
1 'polypeptide(L)'
;MELKKLMEHISIIPDYRQAWKVEHKLSDILLLTICAVISGAEGWEDIEDFGETHPDSTMHSLVLGQIKTDEKSNEITAIPELLNMMDIKGKIITTDAMGCQKDIAEKIQKQGGDYLFAVKGNQGRLNKAFE
;
A
#
# COMPACT_ATOMS: atom_id res chain seq x y z
N MET A 1 3.69 -6.25 -9.21
CA MET A 1 4.75 -6.99 -8.52
C MET A 1 4.23 -7.32 -7.14
N GLU A 2 4.13 -8.61 -6.81
CA GLU A 2 3.56 -9.04 -5.52
C GLU A 2 4.46 -8.63 -4.35
N LEU A 3 3.95 -7.82 -3.41
CA LEU A 3 4.69 -7.45 -2.20
C LEU A 3 5.12 -8.68 -1.39
N LYS A 4 4.27 -9.73 -1.37
CA LYS A 4 4.64 -11.02 -0.77
C LYS A 4 5.83 -11.65 -1.48
N LYS A 5 5.89 -11.62 -2.81
CA LYS A 5 7.05 -12.16 -3.54
C LYS A 5 8.30 -11.33 -3.30
N LEU A 6 8.19 -9.99 -3.30
CA LEU A 6 9.33 -9.12 -3.01
C LEU A 6 9.86 -9.36 -1.59
N MET A 7 8.97 -9.44 -0.61
CA MET A 7 9.34 -9.73 0.78
C MET A 7 9.85 -11.15 0.98
N GLU A 8 9.29 -12.15 0.30
CA GLU A 8 9.82 -13.52 0.26
C GLU A 8 11.24 -13.52 -0.34
N HIS A 9 11.47 -12.77 -1.43
CA HIS A 9 12.77 -12.64 -2.08
C HIS A 9 13.80 -11.86 -1.25
N ILE A 10 13.37 -10.90 -0.44
CA ILE A 10 14.26 -10.16 0.47
C ILE A 10 14.52 -11.00 1.74
N SER A 11 13.53 -11.73 2.25
CA SER A 11 13.63 -12.52 3.48
C SER A 11 14.51 -13.77 3.34
N ILE A 12 14.71 -14.27 2.12
CA ILE A 12 15.68 -15.34 1.84
C ILE A 12 17.13 -14.87 1.92
N ILE A 13 17.39 -13.55 1.99
CA ILE A 13 18.75 -13.02 2.10
C ILE A 13 19.22 -13.20 3.55
N PRO A 14 20.21 -14.08 3.81
CA PRO A 14 20.74 -14.27 5.16
C PRO A 14 21.42 -12.98 5.66
N ASP A 15 21.10 -12.60 6.90
CA ASP A 15 21.73 -11.46 7.57
C ASP A 15 23.03 -11.91 8.26
N TYR A 16 24.16 -11.59 7.64
CA TYR A 16 25.48 -11.92 8.16
C TYR A 16 26.05 -10.87 9.14
N ARG A 17 25.28 -9.80 9.44
CA ARG A 17 25.75 -8.75 10.35
C ARG A 17 25.81 -9.28 11.78
N GLN A 18 26.70 -8.69 12.58
CA GLN A 18 26.85 -9.09 13.98
C GLN A 18 25.60 -8.68 14.78
N ALA A 19 24.78 -9.64 15.21
CA ALA A 19 23.47 -9.39 15.82
C ALA A 19 23.48 -8.35 16.97
N TRP A 20 24.56 -8.28 17.75
CA TRP A 20 24.72 -7.32 18.85
C TRP A 20 24.96 -5.85 18.44
N LYS A 21 25.12 -5.58 17.14
CA LYS A 21 25.41 -4.27 16.53
C LYS A 21 24.32 -3.87 15.53
N VAL A 22 23.23 -4.64 15.48
CA VAL A 22 22.14 -4.45 14.52
C VAL A 22 20.94 -3.87 15.26
N GLU A 23 20.52 -2.67 14.88
CA GLU A 23 19.30 -2.03 15.39
C GLU A 23 18.10 -2.25 14.47
N HIS A 24 18.33 -2.46 13.16
CA HIS A 24 17.29 -2.58 12.15
C HIS A 24 17.40 -3.88 11.34
N LYS A 25 16.25 -4.45 10.98
CA LYS A 25 16.20 -5.67 10.16
C LYS A 25 16.79 -5.39 8.78
N LEU A 26 17.49 -6.38 8.23
CA LEU A 26 18.05 -6.29 6.89
C LEU A 26 16.95 -6.09 5.83
N SER A 27 15.79 -6.71 6.03
CA SER A 27 14.63 -6.56 5.14
C SER A 27 14.17 -5.11 4.99
N ASP A 28 14.16 -4.38 6.10
CA ASP A 28 13.59 -3.03 6.16
C ASP A 28 14.57 -2.05 5.51
N ILE A 29 15.87 -2.24 5.74
CA ILE A 29 16.95 -1.50 5.08
C ILE A 29 16.89 -1.73 3.56
N LEU A 30 16.80 -2.99 3.13
CA LEU A 30 16.76 -3.33 1.70
C LEU A 30 15.51 -2.75 1.02
N LEU A 31 14.36 -2.81 1.69
CA LEU A 31 13.13 -2.22 1.17
C LEU A 31 13.26 -0.70 1.02
N LEU A 32 13.73 -0.01 2.05
CA LEU A 32 13.96 1.43 2.03
C LEU A 32 14.89 1.82 0.88
N THR A 33 16.04 1.16 0.76
CA THR A 33 17.01 1.44 -0.30
C THR A 33 16.43 1.20 -1.68
N ILE A 34 15.72 0.09 -1.90
CA ILE A 34 15.09 -0.21 -3.20
C ILE A 34 14.05 0.86 -3.56
N CYS A 35 13.20 1.24 -2.60
CA CYS A 35 12.21 2.30 -2.80
C CYS A 35 12.86 3.64 -3.13
N ALA A 36 13.85 4.07 -2.36
CA ALA A 36 14.57 5.31 -2.58
C ALA A 36 15.25 5.34 -3.97
N VAL A 37 15.95 4.27 -4.35
CA VAL A 37 16.65 4.18 -5.65
C VAL A 37 15.66 4.20 -6.83
N ILE A 38 14.54 3.48 -6.73
CA ILE A 38 13.48 3.52 -7.76
C ILE A 38 12.84 4.91 -7.85
N SER A 39 12.76 5.61 -6.73
CA SER A 39 12.29 7.00 -6.64
C SER A 39 13.32 8.05 -7.10
N GLY A 40 14.51 7.63 -7.51
CA GLY A 40 15.54 8.52 -8.09
C GLY A 40 16.67 8.92 -7.14
N ALA A 41 16.81 8.27 -5.98
CA ALA A 41 17.95 8.48 -5.09
C ALA A 41 19.26 8.00 -5.75
N GLU A 42 20.28 8.85 -5.78
CA GLU A 42 21.60 8.55 -6.34
C GLU A 42 22.66 8.32 -5.25
N GLY A 43 22.40 8.75 -4.02
CA GLY A 43 23.34 8.65 -2.89
C GLY A 43 22.70 8.28 -1.55
N TRP A 44 23.56 8.14 -0.52
CA TRP A 44 23.12 7.84 0.84
C TRP A 44 22.29 8.98 1.45
N GLU A 45 22.63 10.24 1.15
CA GLU A 45 21.88 11.43 1.58
C GLU A 45 20.46 11.40 1.01
N ASP A 46 20.29 11.08 -0.27
CA ASP A 46 18.96 10.96 -0.88
C ASP A 46 18.12 9.83 -0.28
N ILE A 47 18.76 8.72 0.13
CA ILE A 47 18.08 7.59 0.78
C ILE A 47 17.64 7.97 2.21
N GLU A 48 18.47 8.72 2.93
CA GLU A 48 18.15 9.27 4.24
C GLU A 48 16.97 10.24 4.15
N ASP A 49 17.06 11.21 3.25
CA ASP A 49 15.97 12.17 2.96
C ASP A 49 14.68 11.45 2.56
N PHE A 50 14.78 10.40 1.74
CA PHE A 50 13.62 9.57 1.38
C PHE A 50 13.01 8.89 2.61
N GLY A 51 13.83 8.33 3.50
CA GLY A 51 13.40 7.71 4.74
C GLY A 51 12.75 8.69 5.72
N GLU A 52 13.26 9.92 5.81
CA GLU A 52 12.69 10.97 6.66
C GLU A 52 11.38 11.54 6.12
N THR A 53 11.29 11.71 4.80
CA THR A 53 10.08 12.25 4.13
C THR A 53 8.99 11.20 3.97
N HIS A 54 9.34 9.91 4.02
CA HIS A 54 8.42 8.79 3.95
C HIS A 54 8.65 7.84 5.13
N PRO A 55 8.43 8.29 6.39
CA PRO A 55 8.70 7.48 7.59
C PRO A 55 7.92 6.16 7.58
N ASP A 56 6.78 6.17 6.88
CA ASP A 56 5.87 5.04 6.67
C ASP A 56 6.40 3.95 5.72
N SER A 57 7.42 4.26 4.90
CA SER A 57 8.04 3.34 3.93
C SER A 57 8.81 2.19 4.60
N THR A 58 9.24 2.39 5.85
CA THR A 58 10.02 1.41 6.61
C THR A 58 9.17 0.49 7.50
N MET A 59 7.89 0.83 7.73
CA MET A 59 7.08 0.24 8.81
C MET A 59 5.63 -0.13 8.41
N HIS A 60 5.39 -0.55 7.16
CA HIS A 60 4.14 -1.19 6.64
C HIS A 60 3.15 -0.32 5.84
N SER A 61 3.51 0.90 5.40
CA SER A 61 2.68 1.67 4.47
C SER A 61 3.47 2.02 3.21
N LEU A 62 3.56 1.05 2.32
CA LEU A 62 4.17 1.20 1.00
C LEU A 62 3.15 1.67 -0.03
N VAL A 63 3.41 2.80 -0.68
CA VAL A 63 2.62 3.26 -1.84
C VAL A 63 3.06 2.46 -3.07
N LEU A 64 2.32 1.39 -3.38
CA LEU A 64 2.62 0.48 -4.50
C LEU A 64 2.18 1.00 -5.86
N GLY A 65 1.30 1.99 -5.88
CA GLY A 65 0.75 2.58 -7.09
C GLY A 65 0.00 3.86 -6.80
N GLN A 66 0.08 4.79 -7.74
CA GLN A 66 -0.69 6.02 -7.73
C GLN A 66 -1.26 6.26 -9.13
N ILE A 67 -2.49 6.76 -9.19
CA ILE A 67 -3.12 7.19 -10.44
C ILE A 67 -3.57 8.62 -10.22
N LYS A 68 -3.09 9.53 -11.08
CA LYS A 68 -3.52 10.92 -11.08
C LYS A 68 -4.93 11.01 -11.64
N THR A 69 -5.85 11.62 -10.90
CA THR A 69 -7.21 11.90 -11.36
C THR A 69 -7.24 13.17 -12.21
N ASP A 70 -8.09 13.19 -13.24
CA ASP A 70 -8.35 14.41 -14.01
C ASP A 70 -9.02 15.49 -13.16
N GLU A 71 -8.88 16.77 -13.55
CA GLU A 71 -9.37 17.94 -12.78
C GLU A 71 -10.88 17.90 -12.46
N LYS A 72 -11.67 17.21 -13.28
CA LYS A 72 -13.12 17.05 -13.10
C LYS A 72 -13.53 15.66 -12.61
N SER A 73 -12.56 14.85 -12.19
CA SER A 73 -12.75 13.51 -11.66
C SER A 73 -12.34 13.43 -10.19
N ASN A 74 -12.47 12.26 -9.59
CA ASN A 74 -12.07 11.96 -8.22
C ASN A 74 -11.61 10.50 -8.12
N GLU A 75 -11.11 10.14 -6.94
CA GLU A 75 -10.52 8.85 -6.60
C GLU A 75 -11.48 7.67 -6.78
N ILE A 76 -12.80 7.88 -6.77
CA ILE A 76 -13.78 6.80 -6.98
C ILE A 76 -13.57 6.13 -8.33
N THR A 77 -13.21 6.90 -9.36
CA THR A 77 -12.94 6.36 -10.70
C THR A 77 -11.55 5.76 -10.85
N ALA A 78 -10.58 6.23 -10.05
CA ALA A 78 -9.20 5.75 -10.08
C ALA A 78 -8.98 4.46 -9.27
N ILE A 79 -9.74 4.25 -8.19
CA ILE A 79 -9.62 3.04 -7.35
C ILE A 79 -9.77 1.76 -8.17
N PRO A 80 -10.78 1.59 -9.05
CA PRO A 80 -10.90 0.40 -9.89
C PRO A 80 -9.66 0.14 -10.77
N GLU A 81 -9.05 1.20 -11.31
CA GLU A 81 -7.84 1.06 -12.13
C GLU A 81 -6.64 0.63 -11.28
N LEU A 82 -6.45 1.23 -10.12
CA LEU A 82 -5.42 0.82 -9.16
C LEU A 82 -5.58 -0.65 -8.76
N LEU A 83 -6.80 -1.10 -8.47
CA LEU A 83 -7.08 -2.49 -8.12
C LEU A 83 -6.74 -3.47 -9.26
N ASN A 84 -6.86 -3.06 -10.53
CA ASN A 84 -6.45 -3.92 -11.65
C ASN A 84 -4.92 -4.11 -11.76
N MET A 85 -4.14 -3.15 -11.24
CA MET A 85 -2.69 -3.19 -11.29
C MET A 85 -2.07 -4.00 -10.14
N MET A 86 -2.88 -4.35 -9.13
CA MET A 86 -2.45 -5.05 -7.92
C MET A 86 -3.06 -6.45 -7.84
N ASP A 87 -2.31 -7.45 -7.34
CA ASP A 87 -2.92 -8.72 -6.93
C ASP A 87 -3.46 -8.56 -5.51
N ILE A 88 -4.78 -8.57 -5.42
CA ILE A 88 -5.50 -8.39 -4.17
C ILE A 88 -6.10 -9.70 -3.64
N LYS A 89 -5.76 -10.84 -4.26
CA LYS A 89 -6.33 -12.13 -3.87
C LYS A 89 -5.94 -12.51 -2.44
N GLY A 90 -6.95 -12.79 -1.62
CA GLY A 90 -6.80 -13.10 -0.19
C GLY A 90 -6.28 -11.92 0.63
N LYS A 91 -6.47 -10.68 0.17
CA LYS A 91 -6.11 -9.44 0.87
C LYS A 91 -7.35 -8.69 1.30
N ILE A 92 -7.26 -7.98 2.43
CA ILE A 92 -8.31 -7.04 2.87
C ILE A 92 -7.96 -5.67 2.31
N ILE A 93 -8.89 -5.08 1.57
CA ILE A 93 -8.80 -3.71 1.06
C ILE A 93 -9.60 -2.79 1.96
N THR A 94 -8.93 -1.78 2.52
CA THR A 94 -9.55 -0.71 3.29
C THR A 94 -9.56 0.58 2.49
N THR A 95 -10.65 1.35 2.57
CA THR A 95 -10.72 2.68 1.99
C THR A 95 -11.59 3.58 2.86
N ASP A 96 -11.50 4.88 2.61
CA ASP A 96 -12.29 5.86 3.33
C ASP A 96 -13.78 5.80 2.94
N ALA A 97 -14.55 6.74 3.48
CA ALA A 97 -15.99 6.74 3.26
C ALA A 97 -16.40 7.16 1.83
N MET A 98 -15.49 7.75 1.06
CA MET A 98 -15.73 8.14 -0.33
C MET A 98 -15.56 6.94 -1.27
N GLY A 99 -14.56 6.08 -0.99
CA GLY A 99 -14.35 4.80 -1.68
C GLY A 99 -15.36 3.70 -1.35
N CYS A 100 -16.28 3.93 -0.40
CA CYS A 100 -17.33 2.98 -0.01
C CYS A 100 -18.44 2.87 -1.09
N GLN A 101 -18.10 2.30 -2.23
CA GLN A 101 -18.97 2.11 -3.40
C GLN A 101 -19.22 0.63 -3.68
N LYS A 102 -20.42 0.31 -4.18
CA LYS A 102 -20.83 -1.07 -4.44
C LYS A 102 -20.02 -1.74 -5.54
N ASP A 103 -19.72 -1.00 -6.61
CA ASP A 103 -18.91 -1.45 -7.74
C ASP A 103 -17.46 -1.77 -7.33
N ILE A 104 -16.87 -0.94 -6.47
CA ILE A 104 -15.53 -1.18 -5.88
C ILE A 104 -15.56 -2.46 -5.03
N ALA A 105 -16.55 -2.61 -4.13
CA ALA A 105 -16.70 -3.82 -3.30
C ALA A 105 -16.85 -5.09 -4.16
N GLU A 106 -17.72 -5.06 -5.17
CA GLU A 106 -17.92 -6.18 -6.09
C GLU A 106 -16.65 -6.52 -6.86
N LYS A 107 -15.87 -5.52 -7.28
CA LYS A 107 -14.61 -5.72 -7.99
C LYS A 107 -13.58 -6.42 -7.12
N ILE A 108 -13.45 -6.01 -5.86
CA ILE A 108 -12.54 -6.63 -4.88
C ILE A 108 -12.90 -8.10 -4.70
N GLN A 109 -14.19 -8.41 -4.47
CA GLN A 109 -14.67 -9.79 -4.34
C GLN A 109 -14.42 -10.62 -5.61
N LYS A 110 -14.68 -10.06 -6.79
CA LYS A 110 -14.44 -10.74 -8.08
C LYS A 110 -12.96 -11.10 -8.30
N GLN A 111 -12.04 -10.30 -7.75
CA GLN A 111 -10.59 -10.60 -7.78
C GLN A 111 -10.15 -11.51 -6.62
N GLY A 112 -11.07 -11.93 -5.75
CA GLY A 112 -10.80 -12.83 -4.63
C GLY A 112 -10.19 -12.13 -3.42
N GLY A 113 -10.32 -10.81 -3.31
CA GLY A 113 -10.01 -10.05 -2.11
C GLY A 113 -11.25 -9.86 -1.21
N ASP A 114 -10.99 -9.44 0.01
CA ASP A 114 -11.97 -9.01 1.01
C ASP A 114 -11.91 -7.49 1.18
N TYR A 115 -12.93 -6.87 1.78
CA TYR A 115 -12.96 -5.42 1.98
C TYR A 115 -13.49 -5.00 3.35
N LEU A 116 -13.01 -3.86 3.84
CA LEU A 116 -13.50 -3.18 5.03
C LEU A 116 -13.58 -1.68 4.74
N PHE A 117 -14.80 -1.17 4.53
CA PHE A 117 -15.04 0.21 4.14
C PHE A 117 -15.63 1.03 5.28
N ALA A 118 -15.26 2.30 5.35
CA ALA A 118 -15.94 3.26 6.21
C ALA A 118 -17.28 3.67 5.59
N VAL A 119 -18.37 3.67 6.36
CA VAL A 119 -19.70 4.11 5.87
C VAL A 119 -19.94 5.57 6.27
N LYS A 120 -20.26 6.43 5.30
CA LYS A 120 -20.62 7.83 5.56
C LYS A 120 -22.05 7.96 6.07
N GLY A 121 -22.33 8.93 6.93
CA GLY A 121 -23.67 9.18 7.49
C GLY A 121 -24.78 9.46 6.47
N ASN A 122 -24.41 9.98 5.29
CA ASN A 122 -25.37 10.24 4.22
C ASN A 122 -25.75 8.99 3.39
N GLN A 123 -25.21 7.80 3.70
CA GLN A 123 -25.54 6.52 3.04
C GLN A 123 -26.86 5.92 3.56
N GLY A 124 -27.91 6.75 3.63
CA GLY A 124 -29.31 6.41 3.91
C GLY A 124 -29.56 5.11 4.69
N ARG A 125 -30.08 4.08 4.00
CA ARG A 125 -30.43 2.78 4.61
C ARG A 125 -29.25 2.03 5.19
N LEU A 126 -28.05 2.19 4.61
CA LEU A 126 -26.85 1.49 5.09
C LEU A 126 -26.39 2.08 6.42
N ASN A 127 -26.37 3.40 6.55
CA ASN A 127 -26.04 4.04 7.82
C ASN A 127 -27.06 3.68 8.92
N LYS A 128 -28.37 3.72 8.60
CA LYS A 128 -29.45 3.31 9.52
C LYS A 128 -29.39 1.84 9.98
N ALA A 129 -28.67 0.97 9.27
CA ALA A 129 -28.55 -0.43 9.67
C ALA A 129 -27.59 -0.63 10.85
N PHE A 130 -26.81 0.39 11.20
CA PHE A 130 -25.84 0.37 12.30
C PHE A 130 -26.26 1.25 13.50
N GLU A 131 -27.48 1.81 13.46
CA GLU A 131 -28.13 2.53 14.57
C GLU A 131 -29.16 1.63 15.26
#